data_AF-A0AAD1RIV6-F1
#
_entry.id   AF-A0AAD1RIV6-F1
#
_cell.length_a   1.000
_cell.length_b   1.000
_cell.length_c   1.000
_cell.angle_alpha   90.00
_cell.angle_beta   90.00
_cell.angle_gamma   90.00
#
_symmetry.space_group_name_H-M   'P 1'
#
loop_
_entity.id
_entity.type
_entity.pdbx_description
1 polymer ?
#
loop_
_entity_poly.entity_id
_entity_poly.type
_entity_poly.pdbx_seq_one_letter_code
_entity_poly.pdbx_strand_id
1 'polypeptide(L)'
;MSPPRRPFYTPREVSRHSTLTDLWVSYLGRVYDLSPLAKQHRGDILLKPIIEAAGKDISHWFNPKTGDVKTCIDPQTGCLKYYTPQGRLLHVSPSFPSSDWETSFGRPWWKDPSYEIGILSSKTRFIRVINTLTSQEHKLEVCSEENMWEILHRYLPYNAHAASYTWKFCGVPLDMDKSLQENGVQDEDEEFDQLKIDTDLFTPSIHLYFNDDLTEF
;
A
#
# COMPACT_ATOMS: atom_id res chain seq x y z
N MET A 1 -15.45 -4.71 10.74
CA MET A 1 -14.33 -4.13 11.51
C MET A 1 -13.33 -3.63 10.48
N SER A 2 -12.99 -2.33 10.51
CA SER A 2 -11.93 -1.81 9.64
C SER A 2 -10.60 -2.46 10.05
N PRO A 3 -9.74 -2.86 9.11
CA PRO A 3 -8.43 -3.41 9.45
C PRO A 3 -7.64 -2.38 10.27
N PRO A 4 -6.77 -2.83 11.19
CA PRO A 4 -5.86 -1.93 11.90
C PRO A 4 -5.07 -1.12 10.87
N ARG A 5 -5.10 0.20 11.01
CA ARG A 5 -4.39 1.11 10.09
C ARG A 5 -2.89 0.90 10.29
N ARG A 6 -2.21 0.51 9.21
CA ARG A 6 -0.76 0.37 9.17
C ARG A 6 -0.17 1.63 8.53
N PRO A 7 1.04 2.04 8.91
CA PRO A 7 1.69 3.18 8.26
C PRO A 7 2.11 2.84 6.82
N PHE A 8 2.54 1.61 6.57
CA PHE A 8 3.02 1.14 5.27
C PHE A 8 2.17 0.00 4.73
N TYR A 9 2.02 0.00 3.40
CA TYR A 9 1.25 -0.98 2.66
C TYR A 9 2.04 -1.50 1.45
N THR A 10 1.95 -2.80 1.19
CA THR A 10 2.53 -3.40 -0.02
C THR A 10 1.58 -3.20 -1.22
N PRO A 11 2.10 -3.16 -2.46
CA PRO A 11 1.25 -3.13 -3.67
C PRO A 11 0.27 -4.31 -3.72
N ARG A 12 0.71 -5.48 -3.22
CA ARG A 12 -0.13 -6.67 -3.14
C ARG A 12 -1.28 -6.51 -2.16
N GLU A 13 -1.08 -5.85 -1.02
CA GLU A 13 -2.16 -5.51 -0.10
C GLU A 13 -3.19 -4.61 -0.77
N VAL A 14 -2.75 -3.53 -1.41
CA VAL A 14 -3.65 -2.62 -2.14
C VAL A 14 -4.47 -3.37 -3.20
N SER A 15 -3.85 -4.30 -3.93
CA SER A 15 -4.52 -5.08 -4.99
C SER A 15 -5.67 -5.97 -4.50
N ARG A 16 -5.67 -6.36 -3.22
CA ARG A 16 -6.74 -7.16 -2.62
C ARG A 16 -8.03 -6.36 -2.43
N HIS A 17 -7.93 -5.04 -2.35
CA HIS A 17 -9.03 -4.10 -2.17
C HIS A 17 -9.49 -3.55 -3.54
N SER A 18 -9.97 -4.46 -4.40
CA SER A 18 -10.35 -4.17 -5.79
C SER A 18 -11.87 -4.23 -6.05
N THR A 19 -12.70 -4.19 -5.00
CA THR A 19 -14.16 -4.33 -5.12
C THR A 19 -14.89 -3.01 -4.95
N LEU A 20 -16.14 -2.91 -5.40
CA LEU A 20 -16.96 -1.70 -5.24
C LEU A 20 -17.21 -1.30 -3.79
N THR A 21 -17.24 -2.27 -2.88
CA THR A 21 -17.48 -2.03 -1.44
C THR A 21 -16.21 -1.79 -0.65
N ASP A 22 -15.06 -2.14 -1.24
CA ASP A 22 -13.73 -2.12 -0.65
C ASP A 22 -12.73 -1.78 -1.77
N LEU A 23 -12.60 -0.47 -2.01
CA LEU A 23 -11.93 0.13 -3.16
C LEU A 23 -10.75 0.95 -2.68
N TRP A 24 -9.54 0.39 -2.82
CA TRP A 24 -8.31 1.13 -2.57
C TRP A 24 -7.60 1.46 -3.87
N VAL A 25 -6.92 2.59 -3.87
CA VAL A 25 -6.00 2.97 -4.95
C VAL A 25 -4.74 3.52 -4.32
N SER A 26 -3.62 3.36 -5.01
CA SER A 26 -2.39 4.06 -4.66
C SER A 26 -2.10 5.15 -5.68
N TYR A 27 -1.58 6.28 -5.21
CA TYR A 27 -1.00 7.31 -6.08
C TYR A 27 -0.01 8.19 -5.33
N LEU A 28 1.04 8.61 -6.03
CA LEU A 28 2.09 9.48 -5.51
C LEU A 28 2.70 8.94 -4.20
N GLY A 29 2.89 7.62 -4.11
CA GLY A 29 3.46 6.95 -2.93
C GLY A 29 2.53 6.84 -1.72
N ARG A 30 1.24 7.14 -1.86
CA ARG A 30 0.24 7.05 -0.78
C ARG A 30 -0.90 6.11 -1.17
N VAL A 31 -1.54 5.54 -0.17
CA VAL A 31 -2.69 4.64 -0.32
C VAL A 31 -3.95 5.32 0.20
N TYR A 32 -5.02 5.24 -0.59
CA TYR A 32 -6.29 5.88 -0.31
C TYR A 32 -7.44 4.87 -0.35
N ASP A 33 -8.30 4.93 0.66
CA ASP A 33 -9.56 4.18 0.72
C ASP A 33 -10.69 5.04 0.15
N LEU A 34 -11.08 4.73 -1.08
CA LEU A 34 -12.17 5.41 -1.79
C LEU A 34 -13.52 4.69 -1.63
N SER A 35 -13.62 3.70 -0.75
CA SER A 35 -14.88 3.01 -0.46
C SER A 35 -16.00 3.97 -0.02
N PRO A 36 -15.76 5.01 0.80
CA PRO A 36 -16.80 5.98 1.15
C PRO A 36 -17.25 6.80 -0.07
N LEU A 37 -16.32 7.18 -0.95
CA LEU A 37 -16.59 7.90 -2.20
C LEU A 37 -17.45 7.05 -3.15
N ALA A 38 -17.12 5.77 -3.30
CA ALA A 38 -17.87 4.83 -4.12
C ALA A 38 -19.30 4.59 -3.59
N LYS A 39 -19.49 4.63 -2.26
CA LYS A 39 -20.81 4.54 -1.62
C LYS A 39 -21.66 5.79 -1.87
N GLN A 40 -21.05 6.97 -1.80
CA GLN A 40 -21.74 8.25 -2.02
C GLN A 40 -22.19 8.43 -3.47
N HIS A 41 -21.34 8.07 -4.43
CA HIS A 41 -21.61 8.24 -5.86
C HIS A 41 -22.02 6.93 -6.55
N ARG A 42 -22.76 6.06 -5.85
CA ARG A 42 -23.12 4.74 -6.35
C ARG A 42 -24.01 4.85 -7.58
N GLY A 43 -23.54 4.31 -8.71
CA GLY A 43 -24.25 4.34 -9.99
C GLY A 43 -23.89 5.52 -10.89
N ASP A 44 -22.98 6.41 -10.44
CA ASP A 44 -22.45 7.48 -11.29
C ASP A 44 -21.47 6.90 -12.33
N ILE A 45 -21.62 7.35 -13.58
CA ILE A 45 -20.78 6.95 -14.71
C ILE A 45 -19.34 7.46 -14.50
N LEU A 46 -19.18 8.60 -13.81
CA LEU A 46 -17.88 9.22 -13.54
C LEU A 46 -17.00 8.41 -12.56
N LEU A 47 -17.60 7.47 -11.84
CA LEU A 47 -16.91 6.57 -10.92
C LEU A 47 -16.29 5.37 -11.67
N LYS A 48 -16.77 5.06 -12.88
CA LYS A 48 -16.35 3.88 -13.65
C LYS A 48 -14.83 3.79 -13.84
N PRO A 49 -14.09 4.86 -14.21
CA PRO A 49 -12.64 4.77 -14.36
C PRO A 49 -11.92 4.47 -13.03
N ILE A 50 -12.45 4.96 -11.91
CA ILE A 50 -11.89 4.73 -10.56
C ILE A 50 -12.12 3.26 -10.16
N ILE A 51 -13.29 2.71 -10.47
CA ILE A 51 -13.63 1.30 -10.23
C ILE A 51 -12.73 0.37 -11.05
N GLU A 52 -12.51 0.67 -12.33
CA GLU A 52 -11.62 -0.12 -13.20
C GLU A 52 -10.15 -0.07 -12.76
N ALA A 53 -9.79 0.99 -12.05
CA ALA A 53 -8.47 1.20 -11.46
C ALA A 53 -8.37 0.72 -9.99
N ALA A 54 -9.42 0.10 -9.44
CA ALA A 54 -9.42 -0.41 -8.08
C ALA A 54 -8.28 -1.44 -7.87
N GLY A 55 -7.56 -1.30 -6.77
CA GLY A 55 -6.40 -2.12 -6.41
C GLY A 55 -5.14 -1.85 -7.24
N LYS A 56 -5.08 -0.76 -8.01
CA LYS A 56 -3.93 -0.40 -8.85
C LYS A 56 -3.31 0.94 -8.45
N ASP A 57 -2.09 1.16 -8.95
CA ASP A 57 -1.42 2.45 -8.88
C ASP A 57 -1.86 3.37 -10.02
N ILE A 58 -2.52 4.47 -9.65
CA ILE A 58 -3.00 5.52 -10.56
C ILE A 58 -2.09 6.75 -10.58
N SER A 59 -0.85 6.66 -10.07
CA SER A 59 0.16 7.73 -10.12
C SER A 59 0.32 8.35 -11.51
N HIS A 60 0.14 7.56 -12.57
CA HIS A 60 0.23 8.03 -13.95
C HIS A 60 -0.82 9.09 -14.34
N TRP A 61 -1.91 9.24 -13.59
CA TRP A 61 -2.94 10.28 -13.80
C TRP A 61 -2.51 11.64 -13.28
N PHE A 62 -1.60 11.66 -12.30
CA PHE A 62 -1.23 12.85 -11.56
C PHE A 62 0.12 13.40 -12.00
N ASN A 63 0.29 14.71 -11.85
CA ASN A 63 1.58 15.35 -11.99
C ASN A 63 2.31 15.31 -10.63
N PRO A 64 3.50 14.68 -10.54
CA PRO A 64 4.23 14.55 -9.28
C PRO A 64 4.56 15.88 -8.59
N LYS A 65 4.70 16.97 -9.35
CA LYS A 65 5.07 18.28 -8.81
C LYS A 65 3.90 19.04 -8.20
N THR A 66 2.72 18.94 -8.80
CA THR A 66 1.54 19.71 -8.38
C THR A 66 0.61 18.90 -7.48
N GLY A 67 0.72 17.57 -7.49
CA GLY A 67 -0.24 16.67 -6.84
C GLY A 67 -1.64 16.73 -7.47
N ASP A 68 -1.76 17.34 -8.65
CA ASP A 68 -3.02 17.47 -9.37
C ASP A 68 -3.06 16.55 -10.58
N VAL A 69 -4.26 16.29 -11.10
CA VAL A 69 -4.42 15.53 -12.34
C VAL A 69 -3.67 16.24 -13.46
N LYS A 70 -2.96 15.48 -14.30
CA LYS A 70 -2.21 16.02 -15.44
C LYS A 70 -3.14 16.88 -16.29
N THR A 71 -2.61 17.97 -16.84
CA THR A 71 -3.36 18.87 -17.71
C THR A 71 -2.82 18.82 -19.14
N CYS A 72 -3.70 19.06 -20.12
CA CYS A 72 -3.34 19.24 -21.52
C CYS A 72 -4.10 20.42 -22.12
N ILE A 73 -3.57 20.98 -23.21
CA ILE A 73 -4.27 22.00 -23.99
C ILE A 73 -5.18 21.28 -24.97
N ASP A 74 -6.46 21.62 -24.97
CA ASP A 74 -7.39 21.11 -25.96
C ASP A 74 -7.06 21.70 -27.34
N PRO A 75 -6.78 20.88 -28.38
CA PRO A 75 -6.47 21.40 -29.71
C PRO A 75 -7.64 22.15 -30.36
N GLN A 76 -8.89 21.88 -29.94
CA GLN A 76 -10.07 22.52 -30.53
C GLN A 76 -10.41 23.85 -29.88
N THR A 77 -10.34 23.93 -28.54
CA THR A 77 -10.74 25.14 -27.80
C THR A 77 -9.56 26.00 -27.36
N GLY A 78 -8.34 25.48 -27.40
CA GLY A 78 -7.14 26.15 -26.88
C GLY A 78 -7.12 26.26 -25.34
N CYS A 79 -8.13 25.71 -24.66
CA CYS A 79 -8.26 25.81 -23.21
C CYS A 79 -7.43 24.72 -22.50
N LEU A 80 -6.93 25.04 -21.31
CA LEU A 80 -6.31 24.08 -20.41
C LEU A 80 -7.39 23.18 -19.80
N LYS A 81 -7.25 21.87 -19.96
CA LYS A 81 -8.16 20.84 -19.40
C LYS A 81 -7.39 19.73 -18.70
N TYR A 82 -8.07 18.96 -17.87
CA TYR A 82 -7.49 17.74 -17.29
C TYR A 82 -7.35 16.64 -18.37
N TYR A 83 -6.24 15.93 -18.31
CA TYR A 83 -5.90 14.82 -19.19
C TYR A 83 -6.47 13.52 -18.64
N THR A 84 -7.63 13.12 -19.14
CA THR A 84 -8.34 11.91 -18.70
C THR A 84 -8.64 10.99 -19.89
N PRO A 85 -7.70 10.12 -20.31
CA PRO A 85 -7.84 9.31 -21.52
C PRO A 85 -8.93 8.24 -21.41
N GLN A 86 -9.15 7.69 -20.21
CA GLN A 86 -10.24 6.74 -19.92
C GLN A 86 -11.62 7.38 -19.71
N GLY A 87 -11.76 8.68 -20.00
CA GLY A 87 -12.99 9.43 -19.80
C GLY A 87 -12.98 10.27 -18.53
N ARG A 88 -14.05 11.07 -18.35
CA ARG A 88 -14.15 12.07 -17.29
C ARG A 88 -14.21 11.40 -15.91
N LEU A 89 -13.34 11.85 -15.00
CA LEU A 89 -13.31 11.40 -13.61
C LEU A 89 -14.32 12.16 -12.75
N LEU A 90 -14.71 11.56 -11.62
CA LEU A 90 -15.46 12.25 -10.57
C LEU A 90 -14.68 13.49 -10.10
N HIS A 91 -15.37 14.61 -9.84
CA HIS A 91 -14.80 15.93 -9.48
C HIS A 91 -13.98 16.66 -10.58
N VAL A 92 -13.87 16.11 -11.79
CA VAL A 92 -13.33 16.82 -12.97
C VAL A 92 -14.43 17.63 -13.67
N SER A 93 -14.18 18.91 -13.97
CA SER A 93 -15.13 19.78 -14.67
C SER A 93 -15.42 19.32 -16.11
N PRO A 94 -16.61 19.59 -16.67
CA PRO A 94 -16.90 19.27 -18.06
C PRO A 94 -16.12 20.18 -19.02
N SER A 95 -15.89 19.72 -20.25
CA SER A 95 -15.17 20.50 -21.27
C SER A 95 -15.94 21.74 -21.77
N PHE A 96 -17.26 21.73 -21.59
CA PHE A 96 -18.17 22.78 -22.02
C PHE A 96 -19.04 23.23 -20.84
N PRO A 97 -19.51 24.49 -20.82
CA PRO A 97 -20.42 24.95 -19.79
C PRO A 97 -21.66 24.05 -19.75
N SER A 98 -21.95 23.51 -18.57
CA SER A 98 -23.07 22.61 -18.32
C SER A 98 -23.75 23.01 -17.02
N SER A 99 -25.08 23.00 -17.03
CA SER A 99 -25.90 23.26 -15.84
C SER A 99 -25.98 22.06 -14.89
N ASP A 100 -25.56 20.89 -15.34
CA ASP A 100 -25.65 19.63 -14.59
C ASP A 100 -24.39 19.38 -13.73
N TRP A 101 -23.44 20.32 -13.72
CA TRP A 101 -22.21 20.23 -12.94
C TRP A 101 -22.26 21.10 -11.68
N GLU A 102 -22.29 20.45 -10.53
CA GLU A 102 -22.22 21.12 -9.24
C GLU A 102 -20.76 21.40 -8.84
N THR A 103 -20.49 22.60 -8.31
CA THR A 103 -19.15 23.01 -7.81
C THR A 103 -19.08 23.07 -6.28
N SER A 104 -20.16 22.72 -5.58
CA SER A 104 -20.29 22.80 -4.12
C SER A 104 -19.60 21.66 -3.36
N PHE A 105 -19.04 20.67 -4.06
CA PHE A 105 -18.34 19.51 -3.48
C PHE A 105 -17.05 19.88 -2.72
N GLY A 106 -16.63 21.15 -2.76
CA GLY A 106 -15.50 21.66 -2.01
C GLY A 106 -14.17 21.22 -2.61
N ARG A 107 -13.57 20.16 -2.05
CA ARG A 107 -12.26 19.66 -2.51
C ARG A 107 -12.46 18.44 -3.40
N PRO A 108 -11.70 18.32 -4.51
CA PRO A 108 -11.72 17.10 -5.29
C PRO A 108 -11.19 15.94 -4.45
N TRP A 109 -11.63 14.72 -4.75
CA TRP A 109 -11.36 13.55 -3.91
C TRP A 109 -9.86 13.27 -3.80
N TRP A 110 -9.09 13.54 -4.86
CA TRP A 110 -7.64 13.30 -4.89
C TRP A 110 -6.84 14.29 -4.00
N LYS A 111 -7.47 15.36 -3.51
CA LYS A 111 -6.87 16.34 -2.57
C LYS A 111 -7.46 16.25 -1.16
N ASP A 112 -8.37 15.33 -0.91
CA ASP A 112 -8.98 15.17 0.41
C ASP A 112 -8.16 14.16 1.24
N PRO A 113 -7.51 14.60 2.33
CA PRO A 113 -6.74 13.70 3.20
C PRO A 113 -7.62 12.73 3.99
N SER A 114 -8.95 12.91 4.01
CA SER A 114 -9.88 12.02 4.71
C SER A 114 -9.84 10.58 4.18
N TYR A 115 -9.50 10.40 2.90
CA TYR A 115 -9.38 9.10 2.25
C TYR A 115 -8.00 8.46 2.43
N GLU A 116 -6.99 9.19 2.91
CA GLU A 116 -5.63 8.65 3.07
C GLU A 116 -5.58 7.66 4.24
N ILE A 117 -5.06 6.46 3.98
CA ILE A 117 -4.93 5.41 5.00
C ILE A 117 -3.48 5.09 5.36
N GLY A 118 -2.52 5.42 4.49
CA GLY A 118 -1.09 5.24 4.74
C GLY A 118 -0.22 5.44 3.50
N ILE A 119 1.01 4.94 3.58
CA ILE A 119 2.06 5.10 2.59
C ILE A 119 2.23 3.81 1.80
N LEU A 120 2.36 3.92 0.48
CA LEU A 120 2.74 2.78 -0.35
C LEU A 120 4.25 2.60 -0.24
N SER A 121 4.69 1.40 0.11
CA SER A 121 6.12 1.10 0.23
C SER A 121 6.85 1.36 -1.08
N SER A 122 8.05 1.92 -0.98
CA SER A 122 8.92 2.18 -2.13
C SER A 122 9.50 0.89 -2.69
N LYS A 123 9.80 -0.07 -1.80
CA LYS A 123 10.35 -1.38 -2.12
C LYS A 123 9.83 -2.41 -1.14
N THR A 124 9.32 -3.52 -1.67
CA THR A 124 8.92 -4.68 -0.87
C THR A 124 9.93 -5.79 -1.04
N ARG A 125 10.07 -6.60 0.00
CA ARG A 125 10.94 -7.78 0.01
C ARG A 125 10.30 -8.91 0.77
N PHE A 126 10.78 -10.13 0.52
CA PHE A 126 10.32 -11.29 1.27
C PHE A 126 11.25 -11.60 2.43
N ILE A 127 10.66 -12.05 3.53
CA ILE A 127 11.38 -12.65 4.66
C ILE A 127 10.75 -14.00 5.00
N ARG A 128 11.53 -14.90 5.57
CA ARG A 128 11.05 -16.18 6.10
C ARG A 128 11.05 -16.09 7.62
N VAL A 129 9.89 -16.28 8.24
CA VAL A 129 9.77 -16.34 9.70
C VAL A 129 9.63 -17.81 10.09
N ILE A 130 10.63 -18.32 10.82
CA ILE A 130 10.73 -19.72 11.23
C ILE A 130 10.53 -19.81 12.74
N ASN A 131 9.48 -20.49 13.16
CA ASN A 131 9.27 -20.81 14.57
C ASN A 131 10.15 -22.02 14.94
N THR A 132 11.16 -21.81 15.79
CA THR A 132 12.11 -22.87 16.13
C THR A 132 11.52 -23.94 17.04
N LEU A 133 10.43 -23.64 17.76
CA LEU A 133 9.74 -24.60 18.62
C LEU A 133 8.87 -25.56 17.81
N THR A 134 8.11 -25.05 16.84
CA THR A 134 7.17 -25.86 16.04
C THR A 134 7.72 -26.27 14.68
N SER A 135 8.90 -25.76 14.29
CA SER A 135 9.49 -25.89 12.95
C SER A 135 8.60 -25.38 11.80
N GLN A 136 7.61 -24.54 12.11
CA GLN A 136 6.74 -23.92 11.11
C GLN A 136 7.45 -22.74 10.45
N GLU A 137 7.28 -22.62 9.14
CA GLU A 137 7.86 -21.55 8.33
C GLU A 137 6.78 -20.79 7.58
N HIS A 138 6.87 -19.46 7.59
CA HIS A 138 5.98 -18.59 6.83
C HIS A 138 6.79 -17.54 6.06
N LYS A 139 6.54 -17.44 4.75
CA LYS A 139 7.10 -16.38 3.89
C LYS A 139 6.19 -15.14 3.98
N LEU A 140 6.74 -14.02 4.43
CA LEU A 140 6.03 -12.75 4.54
C LEU A 140 6.58 -11.75 3.53
N GLU A 141 5.69 -11.00 2.91
CA GLU A 141 6.03 -9.80 2.14
C GLU A 141 6.00 -8.60 3.08
N VAL A 142 7.12 -7.89 3.18
CA VAL A 142 7.33 -6.76 4.10
C VAL A 142 7.82 -5.54 3.31
N CYS A 143 7.55 -4.36 3.85
CA CYS A 143 8.04 -3.11 3.30
C CYS A 143 9.45 -2.84 3.85
N SER A 144 10.35 -2.27 3.05
CA SER A 144 11.71 -1.95 3.51
C SER A 144 11.72 -0.89 4.62
N GLU A 145 10.70 -0.04 4.68
CA GLU A 145 10.56 1.03 5.67
C GLU A 145 9.96 0.57 7.01
N GLU A 146 9.45 -0.67 7.09
CA GLU A 146 8.79 -1.17 8.29
C GLU A 146 9.76 -1.48 9.41
N ASN A 147 9.34 -1.18 10.64
CA ASN A 147 10.02 -1.66 11.85
C ASN A 147 9.60 -3.10 12.16
N MET A 148 10.34 -3.72 13.08
CA MET A 148 10.05 -5.09 13.52
C MET A 148 8.69 -5.24 14.21
N TRP A 149 8.13 -4.20 14.83
CA TRP A 149 6.75 -4.20 15.36
C TRP A 149 5.70 -4.37 14.26
N GLU A 150 5.84 -3.66 13.15
CA GLU A 150 4.93 -3.74 12.01
C GLU A 150 5.03 -5.12 11.33
N ILE A 151 6.24 -5.66 11.24
CA ILE A 151 6.48 -7.03 10.75
C ILE A 151 5.86 -8.07 11.68
N LEU A 152 5.97 -7.90 13.00
CA LEU A 152 5.28 -8.73 13.98
C LEU A 152 3.75 -8.68 13.75
N HIS A 153 3.16 -7.50 13.56
CA HIS A 153 1.74 -7.37 13.25
C HIS A 153 1.32 -8.07 11.95
N ARG A 154 2.21 -8.18 10.95
CA ARG A 154 1.98 -9.00 9.75
C ARG A 154 1.98 -10.50 10.06
N TYR A 155 2.75 -10.92 11.06
CA TYR A 155 2.90 -12.32 11.45
C TYR A 155 1.85 -12.81 12.47
N LEU A 156 1.25 -11.92 13.27
CA LEU A 156 0.24 -12.26 14.28
C LEU A 156 -0.90 -13.19 13.80
N PRO A 157 -1.41 -13.10 12.55
CA PRO A 157 -2.41 -14.05 12.06
C PRO A 157 -1.97 -15.51 12.03
N TYR A 158 -0.65 -15.77 11.97
CA TYR A 158 -0.07 -17.12 12.00
C TYR A 158 0.22 -17.60 13.43
N ASN A 159 0.60 -16.67 14.32
CA ASN A 159 0.81 -16.93 15.73
C ASN A 159 0.44 -15.70 16.56
N ALA A 160 -0.70 -15.78 17.26
CA ALA A 160 -1.23 -14.69 18.08
C ALA A 160 -0.31 -14.31 19.25
N HIS A 161 0.51 -15.26 19.71
CA HIS A 161 1.45 -15.06 20.82
C HIS A 161 2.84 -14.67 20.33
N ALA A 162 3.05 -14.38 19.04
CA ALA A 162 4.38 -14.05 18.51
C ALA A 162 5.03 -12.81 19.16
N ALA A 163 4.26 -11.99 19.87
CA ALA A 163 4.77 -10.85 20.63
C ALA A 163 5.61 -11.25 21.86
N SER A 164 5.38 -12.45 22.44
CA SER A 164 6.19 -12.95 23.55
C SER A 164 7.49 -13.63 23.09
N TYR A 165 7.63 -13.94 21.80
CA TYR A 165 8.80 -14.62 21.26
C TYR A 165 9.97 -13.65 21.10
N THR A 166 11.19 -14.17 21.25
CA THR A 166 12.40 -13.44 20.87
C THR A 166 12.68 -13.62 19.39
N TRP A 167 12.66 -12.53 18.62
CA TRP A 167 12.99 -12.50 17.20
C TRP A 167 14.50 -12.39 17.02
N LYS A 168 15.10 -13.29 16.24
CA LYS A 168 16.55 -13.31 16.00
C LYS A 168 16.90 -13.45 14.53
N PHE A 169 17.94 -12.75 14.09
CA PHE A 169 18.58 -12.94 12.79
C PHE A 169 20.02 -13.40 13.01
N CYS A 170 20.43 -14.49 12.35
CA CYS A 170 21.77 -15.08 12.52
C CYS A 170 22.20 -15.28 13.99
N GLY A 171 21.25 -15.61 14.89
CA GLY A 171 21.50 -15.81 16.32
C GLY A 171 21.52 -14.53 17.17
N VAL A 172 21.47 -13.35 16.56
CA VAL A 172 21.44 -12.05 17.25
C VAL A 172 19.99 -11.60 17.44
N PRO A 173 19.57 -11.21 18.66
CA PRO A 173 18.26 -10.61 18.91
C PRO A 173 18.06 -9.32 18.09
N LEU A 174 16.90 -9.23 17.45
CA LEU A 174 16.49 -8.05 16.71
C LEU A 174 15.92 -6.99 17.65
N ASP A 175 16.22 -5.73 17.36
CA ASP A 175 15.62 -4.58 18.03
C ASP A 175 14.26 -4.28 17.38
N MET A 176 13.21 -4.25 18.21
CA MET A 176 11.83 -4.16 17.73
C MET A 176 11.49 -2.78 17.14
N ASP A 177 12.19 -1.73 17.57
CA ASP A 177 11.96 -0.35 17.12
C ASP A 177 12.71 -0.02 15.82
N LYS A 178 13.62 -0.91 15.40
CA LYS A 178 14.44 -0.74 14.20
C LYS A 178 13.83 -1.43 12.98
N SER A 179 14.13 -0.88 11.81
CA SER A 179 13.90 -1.55 10.52
C SER A 179 14.78 -2.78 10.37
N LEU A 180 14.46 -3.62 9.39
CA LEU A 180 15.29 -4.79 9.11
C LEU A 180 16.73 -4.42 8.68
N GLN A 181 16.89 -3.34 7.92
CA GLN A 181 18.20 -2.90 7.45
C GLN A 181 19.07 -2.39 8.61
N GLU A 182 18.49 -1.63 9.54
CA GLU A 182 19.17 -1.17 10.75
C GLU A 182 19.52 -2.32 11.71
N ASN A 183 18.73 -3.40 11.67
CA ASN A 183 18.98 -4.65 12.37
C ASN A 183 20.04 -5.55 11.68
N GLY A 184 20.65 -5.10 10.60
CA GLY A 184 21.70 -5.83 9.87
C GLY A 184 21.17 -6.87 8.88
N VAL A 185 19.87 -6.92 8.62
CA VAL A 185 19.28 -7.75 7.56
C VAL A 185 19.31 -6.97 6.25
N GLN A 186 20.44 -7.05 5.55
CA GLN A 186 20.67 -6.31 4.32
C GLN A 186 19.69 -6.70 3.21
N ASP A 187 19.52 -5.79 2.27
CA ASP A 187 18.74 -5.99 1.06
C ASP A 187 19.73 -6.27 -0.08
N GLU A 188 19.80 -7.53 -0.49
CA GLU A 188 20.78 -8.03 -1.47
C GLU A 188 20.16 -8.18 -2.87
N ASP A 189 18.90 -7.75 -3.08
CA ASP A 189 18.18 -7.96 -4.34
C ASP A 189 18.93 -7.35 -5.54
N GLU A 190 19.51 -6.15 -5.39
CA GLU A 190 20.26 -5.49 -6.48
C GLU A 190 21.53 -6.26 -6.86
N GLU A 191 22.19 -6.88 -5.89
CA GLU A 191 23.36 -7.71 -6.12
C GLU A 191 22.97 -9.03 -6.79
N PHE A 192 21.87 -9.65 -6.33
CA PHE A 192 21.33 -10.86 -6.93
C PHE A 192 20.88 -10.66 -8.38
N ASP A 193 20.23 -9.54 -8.68
CA ASP A 193 19.85 -9.18 -10.05
C ASP A 193 21.07 -9.04 -10.95
N GLN A 194 22.13 -8.37 -10.47
CA GLN A 194 23.38 -8.21 -11.21
C GLN A 194 24.09 -9.54 -11.47
N LEU A 195 24.09 -10.43 -10.47
CA LEU A 195 24.71 -11.74 -10.53
C LEU A 195 23.81 -12.82 -11.18
N LYS A 196 22.57 -12.47 -11.54
CA LYS A 196 21.53 -13.38 -12.05
C LYS A 196 21.28 -14.58 -11.13
N ILE A 197 21.29 -14.32 -9.83
CA ILE A 197 20.94 -15.29 -8.80
C ILE A 197 19.42 -15.27 -8.63
N ASP A 198 18.83 -16.43 -8.43
CA ASP A 198 17.40 -16.54 -8.14
C ASP A 198 17.10 -16.01 -6.73
N THR A 199 16.40 -14.87 -6.67
CA THR A 199 16.01 -14.18 -5.44
C THR A 199 15.11 -15.03 -4.53
N ASP A 200 14.38 -16.00 -5.09
CA ASP A 200 13.54 -16.90 -4.29
C ASP A 200 14.35 -17.93 -3.50
N LEU A 201 15.59 -18.24 -3.94
CA LEU A 201 16.45 -19.20 -3.25
C LEU A 201 17.14 -18.59 -2.02
N PHE A 202 17.32 -17.26 -1.99
CA PHE A 202 18.05 -16.57 -0.94
C PHE A 202 17.18 -15.56 -0.17
N THR A 203 16.00 -16.02 0.29
CA THR A 203 15.17 -15.20 1.17
C THR A 203 15.71 -15.24 2.62
N PRO A 204 15.99 -14.09 3.27
CA PRO A 204 16.54 -14.05 4.63
C PRO A 204 15.60 -14.69 5.65
N SER A 205 16.17 -15.43 6.61
CA SER A 205 15.44 -16.16 7.65
C SER A 205 15.55 -15.49 9.03
N ILE A 206 14.39 -15.17 9.60
CA ILE A 206 14.24 -14.67 10.97
C ILE A 206 13.68 -15.81 11.81
N HIS A 207 14.36 -16.09 12.93
CA HIS A 207 14.02 -17.18 13.82
C HIS A 207 13.27 -16.66 15.05
N LEU A 208 12.15 -17.31 15.38
CA LEU A 208 11.39 -17.04 16.60
C LEU A 208 11.74 -18.07 17.66
N TYR A 209 12.26 -17.58 18.77
CA TYR A 209 12.54 -18.37 19.95
C TYR A 209 11.44 -18.15 20.98
N PHE A 210 10.78 -19.22 21.38
CA PHE A 210 9.79 -19.17 22.46
C PHE A 210 10.50 -18.75 23.76
N ASN A 211 9.95 -17.72 24.41
CA ASN A 211 10.31 -17.39 25.78
C ASN A 211 9.32 -18.13 26.68
N ASP A 212 9.81 -18.78 27.74
CA ASP A 212 8.94 -19.39 28.74
C ASP A 212 8.39 -18.30 29.65
N ASP A 213 7.48 -17.49 29.11
CA ASP A 213 6.73 -16.49 29.83
C ASP A 213 5.31 -17.00 30.14
N LEU A 214 4.88 -16.81 31.39
CA LEU A 214 3.55 -17.18 31.86
C LEU A 214 2.48 -16.20 31.32
N THR A 215 2.45 -15.94 30.01
CA THR A 215 1.36 -15.18 29.40
C THR A 215 0.13 -16.08 29.34
N GLU A 216 -0.66 -16.03 30.41
CA GLU A 216 -1.97 -16.66 30.51
C GLU A 216 -2.99 -15.93 29.60
N PHE A 217 -3.53 -16.69 28.64
CA PHE A 217 -4.75 -16.47 27.82
C PHE A 217 -4.75 -15.36 26.76
#